data_AF-A0A849GJP4-F1
#
_entry.id   AF-A0A849GJP4-F1
#
_cell.length_a   1.000
_cell.length_b   1.000
_cell.length_c   1.000
_cell.angle_alpha   90.00
_cell.angle_beta   90.00
_cell.angle_gamma   90.00
#
_symmetry.space_group_name_H-M   'P 1'
#
loop_
_entity.id
_entity.type
_entity.pdbx_description
1 polymer ?
#
loop_
_entity_poly.entity_id
_entity_poly.type
_entity_poly.pdbx_seq_one_letter_code
_entity_poly.pdbx_strand_id
1 'polypeptide(L)'
;AEAESGGSAHDLDIISGATVTVMVIDDSVVRAGLKVARALGLGGLATKAPAGPPREIDLEKSELRNWSALSGDGSVRRLTIDIGQINSAFAETGDARAISRPEPGDPDDTYIDLQAALVSVPTIGRSLLGDREYQNLTEWLEPGEHALLLMGRGVYSFKGSGYVRGGIFDRFQLIQGDISARFFDKQHRRVLDLGPGDAPSFTELDLFKIPADIGFEPAEPFRIQLLAQRAVGAVEKTFLTFDLGYQLPEDYLLPTVAPLLPAAELESEEDAKAALWQRIWRDKAVEIAGLGVMLSVLTVVFFFQMQATRHERAFFWFRMGFLSVSLVWLGWMMNAQLSVVNLMALAAALQSGFSWDAFLLDPLVFIQWFAVAAALLFWGRGAYCGWLCPFGALQELTNRIGRVFRIPQVELPWGLHERLWALKYMIFLGLFGVSLGSIAMAEALAEIEPFKTAIILKFVRDWPFVVFAVALLIVGLFVERFYCRYLCPLGAALAIPARIRMFDWLKRYATCGSPCQTCANECPVEAIHPTGEINPNECINCLHCQVLYQSEAKCPVVIRQLKRRASVGSAPAGDNPSAAA
;
A
#
# COMPACT_ATOMS: atom_id res chain seq x y z
N ALA A 1 -20.36 -5.75 -9.94
CA ALA A 1 -19.92 -7.03 -9.35
C ALA A 1 -19.86 -6.98 -7.82
N GLU A 2 -18.73 -6.63 -7.18
CA GLU A 2 -18.62 -6.65 -5.69
C GLU A 2 -19.68 -5.82 -4.96
N ALA A 3 -19.96 -4.62 -5.44
CA ALA A 3 -20.98 -3.78 -4.82
C ALA A 3 -22.41 -4.31 -4.99
N GLU A 4 -22.67 -5.11 -6.04
CA GLU A 4 -23.97 -5.71 -6.34
C GLU A 4 -24.18 -7.01 -5.55
N SER A 5 -23.12 -7.80 -5.32
CA SER A 5 -23.16 -8.99 -4.47
C SER A 5 -23.01 -8.66 -2.97
N GLY A 6 -22.60 -7.45 -2.63
CA GLY A 6 -22.32 -7.05 -1.24
C GLY A 6 -21.01 -7.63 -0.71
N GLY A 7 -19.96 -7.62 -1.54
CA GLY A 7 -18.61 -8.05 -1.20
C GLY A 7 -18.33 -9.54 -1.36
N SER A 8 -19.14 -10.26 -2.16
CA SER A 8 -19.04 -11.72 -2.32
C SER A 8 -18.97 -12.20 -3.77
N ALA A 9 -18.60 -11.34 -4.73
CA ALA A 9 -18.61 -11.71 -6.15
C ALA A 9 -17.29 -12.32 -6.64
N HIS A 10 -16.18 -12.14 -5.92
CA HIS A 10 -14.87 -12.59 -6.34
C HIS A 10 -14.59 -14.00 -5.86
N ASP A 11 -14.07 -14.83 -6.78
CA ASP A 11 -13.50 -16.12 -6.42
C ASP A 11 -12.23 -15.89 -5.59
N LEU A 12 -12.18 -16.52 -4.42
CA LEU A 12 -11.01 -16.61 -3.55
C LEU A 12 -9.97 -17.57 -4.17
N ASP A 13 -9.47 -17.24 -5.36
CA ASP A 13 -8.59 -18.11 -6.15
C ASP A 13 -7.09 -17.80 -5.93
N ILE A 14 -6.71 -17.38 -4.71
CA ILE A 14 -5.32 -16.94 -4.44
C ILE A 14 -4.57 -17.84 -3.45
N ILE A 15 -5.20 -18.69 -2.62
CA ILE A 15 -4.43 -19.42 -1.58
C ILE A 15 -4.92 -20.86 -1.38
N SER A 16 -4.10 -21.82 -1.81
CA SER A 16 -4.17 -23.21 -1.34
C SER A 16 -3.97 -23.23 0.19
N GLY A 17 -4.98 -23.74 0.91
CA GLY A 17 -4.97 -23.76 2.38
C GLY A 17 -5.59 -22.54 3.07
N ALA A 18 -6.57 -21.87 2.43
CA ALA A 18 -7.32 -20.77 3.03
C ALA A 18 -7.85 -21.12 4.44
N THR A 19 -7.26 -20.50 5.47
CA THR A 19 -7.78 -20.53 6.83
C THR A 19 -8.88 -19.47 6.96
N VAL A 20 -9.82 -19.66 7.89
CA VAL A 20 -10.92 -18.70 8.12
C VAL A 20 -10.38 -17.28 8.35
N THR A 21 -9.20 -17.15 8.97
CA THR A 21 -8.50 -15.87 9.14
C THR A 21 -8.19 -15.14 7.83
N VAL A 22 -7.83 -15.86 6.76
CA VAL A 22 -7.53 -15.25 5.46
C VAL A 22 -8.81 -14.73 4.80
N MET A 23 -9.89 -15.52 4.82
CA MET A 23 -11.19 -15.09 4.31
C MET A 23 -11.73 -13.89 5.10
N VAL A 24 -11.51 -13.88 6.42
CA VAL A 24 -11.86 -12.76 7.30
C VAL A 24 -11.13 -11.48 6.90
N ILE A 25 -9.82 -11.55 6.64
CA ILE A 25 -9.01 -10.40 6.25
C ILE A 25 -9.48 -9.86 4.90
N ASP A 26 -9.66 -10.74 3.93
CA ASP A 26 -10.06 -10.37 2.57
C ASP A 26 -11.44 -9.70 2.54
N ASP A 27 -12.45 -10.32 3.14
CA ASP A 27 -13.81 -9.76 3.27
C ASP A 27 -13.83 -8.43 4.04
N SER A 28 -13.02 -8.31 5.10
CA SER A 28 -12.91 -7.04 5.84
C SER A 28 -12.30 -5.92 4.97
N VAL A 29 -11.29 -6.24 4.16
CA VAL A 29 -10.64 -5.26 3.26
C VAL A 29 -11.58 -4.83 2.15
N VAL A 30 -12.26 -5.79 1.51
CA VAL A 30 -13.23 -5.50 0.42
C VAL A 30 -14.38 -4.65 0.95
N ARG A 31 -15.00 -5.02 2.08
CA ARG A 31 -16.11 -4.25 2.68
C ARG A 31 -15.68 -2.88 3.17
N ALA A 32 -14.51 -2.75 3.78
CA ALA A 32 -13.97 -1.45 4.15
C ALA A 32 -13.76 -0.57 2.91
N GLY A 33 -13.24 -1.15 1.83
CA GLY A 33 -13.12 -0.50 0.52
C GLY A 33 -14.46 -0.03 -0.03
N LEU A 34 -15.49 -0.89 -0.03
CA LEU A 34 -16.85 -0.56 -0.47
C LEU A 34 -17.50 0.52 0.40
N LYS A 35 -17.33 0.47 1.72
CA LYS A 35 -17.83 1.47 2.67
C LYS A 35 -17.20 2.84 2.41
N VAL A 36 -15.88 2.89 2.19
CA VAL A 36 -15.17 4.12 1.83
C VAL A 36 -15.59 4.61 0.45
N ALA A 37 -15.70 3.71 -0.53
CA ALA A 37 -16.13 4.07 -1.88
C ALA A 37 -17.54 4.67 -1.90
N ARG A 38 -18.50 4.09 -1.15
CA ARG A 38 -19.85 4.66 -0.99
C ARG A 38 -19.86 5.98 -0.24
N ALA A 39 -19.09 6.10 0.84
CA ALA A 39 -18.98 7.34 1.60
C ALA A 39 -18.39 8.49 0.76
N LEU A 40 -17.57 8.16 -0.23
CA LEU A 40 -16.89 9.12 -1.11
C LEU A 40 -17.47 9.19 -2.52
N GLY A 41 -18.60 8.53 -2.82
CA GLY A 41 -19.21 8.58 -4.16
C GLY A 41 -18.38 7.94 -5.29
N LEU A 42 -17.43 7.06 -4.98
CA LEU A 42 -16.45 6.55 -5.95
C LEU A 42 -17.00 5.38 -6.76
N GLY A 43 -16.72 5.35 -8.07
CA GLY A 43 -17.05 4.19 -8.94
C GLY A 43 -18.55 3.97 -9.14
N GLY A 44 -19.35 5.05 -9.13
CA GLY A 44 -20.80 4.98 -9.24
C GLY A 44 -21.52 4.50 -7.97
N LEU A 45 -20.78 4.33 -6.86
CA LEU A 45 -21.32 3.93 -5.57
C LEU A 45 -21.71 5.16 -4.77
N ALA A 46 -23.01 5.44 -4.69
CA ALA A 46 -23.52 6.47 -3.80
C ALA A 46 -23.76 5.90 -2.39
N THR A 47 -23.76 6.79 -1.39
CA THR A 47 -24.41 6.47 -0.11
C THR A 47 -25.84 6.06 -0.42
N LYS A 48 -26.21 4.81 -0.09
CA LYS A 48 -27.63 4.43 -0.13
C LYS A 48 -28.32 5.35 0.86
N ALA A 49 -29.10 6.31 0.35
CA ALA A 49 -30.05 7.02 1.19
C ALA A 49 -30.87 5.93 1.91
N PRO A 50 -31.02 6.02 3.24
CA PRO A 50 -31.86 5.06 3.96
C PRO A 50 -33.22 5.01 3.27
N ALA A 51 -33.78 3.82 3.11
CA ALA A 51 -34.99 3.55 2.31
C ALA A 51 -36.27 4.06 3.00
N GLY A 52 -36.21 5.24 3.59
CA GLY A 52 -37.21 5.84 4.45
C GLY A 52 -36.58 6.41 5.73
N PRO A 53 -37.37 7.06 6.58
CA PRO A 53 -36.94 7.49 7.90
C PRO A 53 -36.47 6.28 8.73
N PRO A 54 -35.53 6.48 9.68
CA PRO A 54 -35.14 5.42 10.60
C PRO A 54 -36.39 4.89 11.30
N ARG A 55 -36.71 3.61 11.07
CA ARG A 55 -37.84 2.94 11.71
C ARG A 55 -37.33 2.41 13.05
N GLU A 56 -37.86 2.92 14.15
CA GLU A 56 -37.50 2.44 15.49
C GLU A 56 -38.33 1.22 15.89
N ILE A 57 -37.74 0.34 16.70
CA ILE A 57 -38.45 -0.80 17.29
C ILE A 57 -39.46 -0.29 18.32
N ASP A 58 -40.68 -0.79 18.26
CA ASP A 58 -41.69 -0.58 19.30
C ASP A 58 -41.35 -1.45 20.53
N LEU A 59 -40.69 -0.84 21.51
CA LEU A 59 -40.31 -1.49 22.76
C LEU A 59 -41.48 -1.65 23.75
N GLU A 60 -42.63 -1.01 23.51
CA GLU A 60 -43.81 -1.12 24.38
C GLU A 60 -44.58 -2.42 24.14
N LYS A 61 -44.52 -2.96 22.91
CA LYS A 61 -45.10 -4.26 22.57
C LYS A 61 -44.33 -5.40 23.22
N SER A 62 -45.04 -6.17 24.05
CA SER A 62 -44.45 -7.28 24.81
C SER A 62 -45.41 -8.46 25.02
N GLU A 63 -46.32 -8.67 24.07
CA GLU A 63 -47.24 -9.80 24.07
C GLU A 63 -46.51 -11.13 23.91
N LEU A 64 -47.04 -12.20 24.50
CA LEU A 64 -46.46 -13.54 24.37
C LEU A 64 -47.09 -14.27 23.18
N ARG A 65 -46.24 -14.78 22.29
CA ARG A 65 -46.61 -15.57 21.11
C ARG A 65 -46.02 -16.98 21.20
N ASN A 66 -46.70 -17.95 20.61
CA ASN A 66 -46.19 -19.32 20.53
C ASN A 66 -45.22 -19.48 19.35
N TRP A 67 -44.53 -20.62 19.26
CA TRP A 67 -43.55 -20.85 18.21
C TRP A 67 -44.16 -20.79 16.81
N SER A 68 -45.33 -21.43 16.62
CA SER A 68 -46.01 -21.43 15.33
C SER A 68 -46.36 -20.03 14.81
N ALA A 69 -46.77 -19.11 15.69
CA ALA A 69 -47.03 -17.72 15.34
C ALA A 69 -45.74 -16.98 14.94
N LEU A 70 -44.67 -17.12 15.74
CA LEU A 70 -43.39 -16.46 15.48
C LEU A 70 -42.68 -16.97 14.22
N SER A 71 -42.81 -18.25 13.91
CA SER A 71 -42.31 -18.80 12.65
C SER A 71 -43.18 -18.39 11.46
N GLY A 72 -44.49 -18.20 11.66
CA GLY A 72 -45.45 -17.82 10.62
C GLY A 72 -45.39 -16.34 10.23
N ASP A 73 -45.17 -15.44 11.20
CA ASP A 73 -45.07 -13.99 10.97
C ASP A 73 -43.67 -13.55 10.50
N GLY A 74 -42.68 -14.45 10.55
CA GLY A 74 -41.31 -14.20 10.13
C GLY A 74 -40.39 -13.66 11.22
N SER A 75 -40.84 -13.62 12.48
CA SER A 75 -40.02 -13.30 13.66
C SER A 75 -38.88 -14.32 13.85
N VAL A 76 -39.14 -15.58 13.51
CA VAL A 76 -38.17 -16.66 13.40
C VAL A 76 -38.02 -17.03 11.93
N ARG A 77 -36.80 -16.93 11.39
CA ARG A 77 -36.49 -17.34 10.02
C ARG A 77 -35.65 -18.61 10.03
N ARG A 78 -35.81 -19.43 9.00
CA ARG A 78 -35.22 -20.77 8.89
C ARG A 78 -34.48 -20.95 7.56
N LEU A 79 -33.30 -21.57 7.64
CA LEU A 79 -32.52 -22.11 6.54
C LEU A 79 -32.33 -23.60 6.81
N THR A 80 -32.74 -24.46 5.89
CA THR A 80 -32.53 -25.91 6.00
C THR A 80 -31.78 -26.40 4.78
N ILE A 81 -30.74 -27.19 5.03
CA ILE A 81 -29.91 -27.82 4.02
C ILE A 81 -29.86 -29.31 4.36
N ASP A 82 -30.15 -30.16 3.39
CA ASP A 82 -29.99 -31.62 3.49
C ASP A 82 -28.63 -32.09 2.95
N ILE A 83 -28.27 -33.35 3.24
CA ILE A 83 -26.99 -33.93 2.82
C ILE A 83 -26.89 -34.00 1.29
N GLY A 84 -27.99 -34.25 0.59
CA GLY A 84 -28.04 -34.25 -0.88
C GLY A 84 -27.70 -32.89 -1.48
N GLN A 85 -28.29 -31.82 -0.94
CA GLN A 85 -28.11 -30.43 -1.35
C GLN A 85 -26.68 -29.96 -1.13
N ILE A 86 -26.10 -30.21 0.05
CA ILE A 86 -24.71 -29.79 0.31
C ILE A 86 -23.72 -30.55 -0.58
N ASN A 87 -23.96 -31.86 -0.82
CA ASN A 87 -23.12 -32.65 -1.72
C ASN A 87 -23.21 -32.17 -3.16
N SER A 88 -24.41 -31.81 -3.62
CA SER A 88 -24.63 -31.26 -4.96
C SER A 88 -23.99 -29.88 -5.11
N ALA A 89 -24.14 -28.99 -4.13
CA ALA A 89 -23.54 -27.66 -4.14
C ALA A 89 -22.00 -27.72 -4.21
N PHE A 90 -21.36 -28.63 -3.47
CA PHE A 90 -19.91 -28.83 -3.58
C PHE A 90 -19.50 -29.46 -4.92
N ALA A 91 -20.36 -30.25 -5.56
CA ALA A 91 -20.07 -30.82 -6.88
C ALA A 91 -20.13 -29.77 -7.99
N GLU A 92 -21.05 -28.80 -7.88
CA GLU A 92 -21.20 -27.69 -8.83
C GLU A 92 -19.99 -26.74 -8.84
N THR A 93 -19.19 -26.69 -7.76
CA THR A 93 -17.94 -25.91 -7.75
C THR A 93 -16.86 -26.44 -8.69
N GLY A 94 -16.95 -27.70 -9.12
CA GLY A 94 -15.92 -28.35 -9.94
C GLY A 94 -14.62 -28.73 -9.21
N ASP A 95 -14.51 -28.53 -7.88
CA ASP A 95 -13.33 -28.93 -7.12
C ASP A 95 -13.29 -30.46 -6.93
N ALA A 96 -12.44 -31.12 -7.72
CA ALA A 96 -12.25 -32.57 -7.67
C ALA A 96 -11.90 -33.10 -6.26
N ARG A 97 -11.24 -32.30 -5.42
CA ARG A 97 -10.89 -32.70 -4.04
C ARG A 97 -12.13 -32.74 -3.16
N ALA A 98 -13.02 -31.74 -3.28
CA ALA A 98 -14.29 -31.67 -2.55
C ALA A 98 -15.29 -32.73 -3.02
N ILE A 99 -15.29 -33.05 -4.33
CA ILE A 99 -16.11 -34.12 -4.92
C ILE A 99 -15.69 -35.49 -4.39
N SER A 100 -14.38 -35.73 -4.21
CA SER A 100 -13.87 -37.02 -3.70
C SER A 100 -14.22 -37.31 -2.23
N ARG A 101 -14.77 -36.33 -1.51
CA ARG A 101 -15.08 -36.41 -0.08
C ARG A 101 -16.49 -35.88 0.23
N PRO A 102 -17.55 -36.55 -0.23
CA PRO A 102 -18.91 -36.15 0.09
C PRO A 102 -19.18 -36.29 1.60
N GLU A 103 -20.14 -35.50 2.09
CA GLU A 103 -20.66 -35.66 3.44
C GLU A 103 -21.39 -37.02 3.53
N PRO A 104 -21.07 -37.88 4.52
CA PRO A 104 -21.69 -39.19 4.65
C PRO A 104 -23.10 -39.09 5.27
N GLY A 105 -24.03 -39.91 4.79
CA GLY A 105 -25.40 -40.00 5.32
C GLY A 105 -26.41 -40.30 4.21
N ASP A 106 -27.69 -40.42 4.58
CA ASP A 106 -28.77 -40.47 3.59
C ASP A 106 -28.94 -39.07 2.96
N PRO A 107 -29.14 -38.94 1.63
CA PRO A 107 -29.38 -37.64 1.00
C PRO A 107 -30.48 -36.79 1.67
N ASP A 108 -31.51 -37.42 2.23
CA ASP A 108 -32.63 -36.73 2.87
C ASP A 108 -32.35 -36.36 4.35
N ASP A 109 -31.21 -36.80 4.91
CA ASP A 109 -30.81 -36.43 6.27
C ASP A 109 -30.51 -34.94 6.38
N THR A 110 -30.86 -34.34 7.52
CA THR A 110 -30.63 -32.92 7.77
C THR A 110 -29.14 -32.64 7.99
N TYR A 111 -28.51 -31.95 7.03
CA TYR A 111 -27.15 -31.43 7.19
C TYR A 111 -27.15 -30.33 8.25
N ILE A 112 -27.98 -29.30 8.07
CA ILE A 112 -28.23 -28.27 9.06
C ILE A 112 -29.62 -27.66 8.90
N ASP A 113 -30.29 -27.44 10.02
CA ASP A 113 -31.48 -26.62 10.15
C ASP A 113 -31.14 -25.46 11.08
N LEU A 114 -30.80 -24.33 10.47
CA LEU A 114 -30.39 -23.10 11.13
C LEU A 114 -31.57 -22.14 11.21
N GLN A 115 -31.83 -21.62 12.40
CA GLN A 115 -32.89 -20.65 12.63
C GLN A 115 -32.37 -19.43 13.39
N ALA A 116 -32.92 -18.27 13.04
CA ALA A 116 -32.50 -16.98 13.58
C ALA A 116 -33.70 -16.15 14.04
N ALA A 117 -33.54 -15.47 15.17
CA ALA A 117 -34.52 -14.53 15.70
C ALA A 117 -33.84 -13.35 16.40
N LEU A 118 -34.33 -12.13 16.16
CA LEU A 118 -33.83 -10.93 16.84
C LEU A 118 -34.53 -10.78 18.20
N VAL A 119 -33.92 -11.36 19.23
CA VAL A 119 -34.50 -11.44 20.58
C VAL A 119 -34.33 -10.16 21.41
N SER A 120 -33.67 -9.13 20.89
CA SER A 120 -33.72 -7.78 21.49
C SER A 120 -35.10 -7.12 21.36
N VAL A 121 -35.99 -7.65 20.51
CA VAL A 121 -37.39 -7.19 20.42
C VAL A 121 -38.20 -7.83 21.56
N PRO A 122 -38.90 -7.05 22.42
CA PRO A 122 -39.48 -7.61 23.64
C PRO A 122 -40.49 -8.73 23.43
N THR A 123 -41.40 -8.61 22.45
CA THR A 123 -42.33 -9.70 22.09
C THR A 123 -41.59 -10.97 21.70
N ILE A 124 -40.57 -10.89 20.84
CA ILE A 124 -39.81 -12.06 20.36
C ILE A 124 -38.98 -12.67 21.50
N GLY A 125 -38.23 -11.83 22.22
CA GLY A 125 -37.33 -12.26 23.28
C GLY A 125 -38.07 -12.88 24.47
N ARG A 126 -39.15 -12.25 24.96
CA ARG A 126 -39.96 -12.81 26.06
C ARG A 126 -40.65 -14.11 25.66
N SER A 127 -41.13 -14.19 24.41
CA SER A 127 -41.78 -15.41 23.92
C SER A 127 -40.80 -16.57 23.79
N LEU A 128 -39.61 -16.35 23.23
CA LEU A 128 -38.63 -17.42 22.97
C LEU A 128 -37.79 -17.80 24.18
N LEU A 129 -37.41 -16.85 25.04
CA LEU A 129 -36.51 -17.09 26.18
C LEU A 129 -37.28 -17.24 27.51
N GLY A 130 -38.52 -16.75 27.58
CA GLY A 130 -39.26 -16.59 28.83
C GLY A 130 -38.81 -15.35 29.62
N ASP A 131 -39.67 -14.90 30.54
CA ASP A 131 -39.48 -13.62 31.23
C ASP A 131 -38.17 -13.51 32.01
N ARG A 132 -37.76 -14.58 32.69
CA ARG A 132 -36.53 -14.59 33.50
C ARG A 132 -35.27 -14.50 32.64
N GLU A 133 -35.21 -15.27 31.56
CA GLU A 133 -34.02 -15.27 30.70
C GLU A 133 -33.98 -14.02 29.82
N TYR A 134 -35.15 -13.47 29.45
CA TYR A 134 -35.24 -12.17 28.81
C TYR A 134 -34.72 -11.04 29.72
N GLN A 135 -35.02 -11.05 31.02
CA GLN A 135 -34.43 -10.11 31.97
C GLN A 135 -32.90 -10.22 32.01
N ASN A 136 -32.36 -11.45 32.09
CA ASN A 136 -30.91 -11.69 32.04
C ASN A 136 -30.26 -11.18 30.73
N LEU A 137 -31.00 -11.26 29.61
CA LEU A 137 -30.58 -10.72 28.32
C LEU A 137 -30.56 -9.19 28.36
N THR A 138 -31.61 -8.55 28.85
CA THR A 138 -31.69 -7.08 28.94
C THR A 138 -30.60 -6.51 29.86
N GLU A 139 -30.30 -7.17 30.98
CA GLU A 139 -29.18 -6.79 31.86
C GLU A 139 -27.80 -6.98 31.22
N TRP A 140 -27.69 -7.89 30.24
CA TRP A 140 -26.44 -8.12 29.51
C TRP A 140 -26.19 -7.10 28.42
N LEU A 141 -27.23 -6.52 27.82
CA LEU A 141 -27.12 -5.57 26.71
C LEU A 141 -26.87 -4.15 27.21
N GLU A 142 -25.89 -3.48 26.62
CA GLU A 142 -25.67 -2.05 26.81
C GLU A 142 -26.53 -1.22 25.82
N PRO A 143 -26.74 0.09 26.05
CA PRO A 143 -27.51 0.93 25.13
C PRO A 143 -26.98 0.87 23.70
N GLY A 144 -27.87 0.56 22.74
CA GLY A 144 -27.52 0.40 21.32
C GLY A 144 -27.01 -0.99 20.92
N GLU A 145 -26.84 -1.91 21.87
CA GLU A 145 -26.53 -3.31 21.55
C GLU A 145 -27.81 -4.11 21.29
N HIS A 146 -27.70 -5.08 20.38
CA HIS A 146 -28.79 -5.99 20.04
C HIS A 146 -28.41 -7.44 20.32
N ALA A 147 -29.40 -8.34 20.35
CA ALA A 147 -29.17 -9.76 20.58
C ALA A 147 -29.86 -10.60 19.52
N LEU A 148 -29.09 -11.51 18.93
CA LEU A 148 -29.52 -12.50 17.97
C LEU A 148 -29.53 -13.87 18.65
N LEU A 149 -30.65 -14.58 18.56
CA LEU A 149 -30.73 -15.99 18.92
C LEU A 149 -30.50 -16.82 17.65
N LEU A 150 -29.50 -17.69 17.67
CA LEU A 150 -29.29 -18.72 16.66
C LEU A 150 -29.56 -20.10 17.25
N MET A 151 -30.29 -20.90 16.47
CA MET A 151 -30.73 -22.23 16.84
C MET A 151 -30.36 -23.18 15.72
N GLY A 152 -29.78 -24.32 16.07
CA GLY A 152 -29.22 -25.26 15.11
C GLY A 152 -29.54 -26.69 15.48
N ARG A 153 -29.83 -27.51 14.47
CA ARG A 153 -29.86 -28.97 14.57
C ARG A 153 -29.39 -29.59 13.26
N GLY A 154 -28.91 -30.83 13.31
CA GLY A 154 -28.35 -31.54 12.17
C GLY A 154 -26.95 -32.07 12.47
N VAL A 155 -26.32 -32.66 11.46
CA VAL A 155 -24.94 -33.18 11.57
C VAL A 155 -23.89 -32.06 11.56
N TYR A 156 -24.20 -30.92 10.92
CA TYR A 156 -23.32 -29.77 10.86
C TYR A 156 -23.66 -28.75 11.94
N SER A 157 -22.64 -28.34 12.69
CA SER A 157 -22.74 -27.32 13.75
C SER A 157 -22.37 -25.94 13.21
N PHE A 158 -23.14 -24.91 13.54
CA PHE A 158 -22.80 -23.53 13.18
C PHE A 158 -21.74 -22.92 14.11
N LYS A 159 -21.37 -23.58 15.22
CA LYS A 159 -20.44 -23.01 16.20
C LYS A 159 -18.97 -23.11 15.83
N GLY A 160 -18.61 -24.11 15.03
CA GLY A 160 -17.19 -24.37 14.75
C GLY A 160 -16.53 -25.35 15.71
N SER A 161 -15.36 -25.82 15.30
CA SER A 161 -14.47 -26.64 16.15
C SER A 161 -13.54 -25.80 17.04
N GLY A 162 -13.55 -24.47 16.86
CA GLY A 162 -12.68 -23.50 17.53
C GLY A 162 -13.29 -22.85 18.78
N TYR A 163 -14.36 -23.42 19.36
CA TYR A 163 -14.99 -22.92 20.59
C TYR A 163 -14.06 -23.13 21.80
N VAL A 164 -13.08 -22.24 21.93
CA VAL A 164 -12.12 -22.15 23.04
C VAL A 164 -12.16 -20.71 23.55
N ARG A 165 -11.84 -20.48 24.83
CA ARG A 165 -11.79 -19.11 25.40
C ARG A 165 -10.90 -18.19 24.56
N GLY A 166 -11.44 -17.08 24.09
CA GLY A 166 -10.82 -16.12 23.16
C GLY A 166 -10.98 -16.45 21.67
N GLY A 167 -11.71 -17.51 21.31
CA GLY A 167 -11.96 -17.92 19.93
C GLY A 167 -13.08 -17.12 19.25
N ILE A 168 -13.09 -17.19 17.91
CA ILE A 168 -14.15 -16.65 17.05
C ILE A 168 -15.13 -17.75 16.64
N PHE A 169 -16.38 -17.37 16.40
CA PHE A 169 -17.32 -18.21 15.67
C PHE A 169 -17.02 -18.10 14.18
N ASP A 170 -16.52 -19.19 13.59
CA ASP A 170 -15.87 -19.19 12.28
C ASP A 170 -16.75 -19.76 11.15
N ARG A 171 -17.96 -20.24 11.49
CA ARG A 171 -18.90 -20.87 10.55
C ARG A 171 -20.12 -20.01 10.24
N PHE A 172 -20.25 -18.82 10.80
CA PHE A 172 -21.29 -17.88 10.40
C PHE A 172 -20.88 -16.44 10.64
N GLN A 173 -21.57 -15.51 9.97
CA GLN A 173 -21.45 -14.08 10.19
C GLN A 173 -22.77 -13.37 9.91
N LEU A 174 -22.97 -12.20 10.52
CA LEU A 174 -24.08 -11.31 10.20
C LEU A 174 -23.61 -10.30 9.15
N ILE A 175 -24.42 -10.08 8.11
CA ILE A 175 -24.16 -9.10 7.05
C ILE A 175 -25.37 -8.17 6.93
N GLN A 176 -25.13 -6.86 6.99
CA GLN A 176 -26.13 -5.82 6.73
C GLN A 176 -25.50 -4.73 5.87
N GLY A 177 -25.88 -4.67 4.59
CA GLY A 177 -25.25 -3.76 3.63
C GLY A 177 -23.73 -3.97 3.55
N ASP A 178 -22.96 -2.95 3.91
CA ASP A 178 -21.48 -2.98 3.96
C ASP A 178 -20.93 -3.41 5.32
N ILE A 179 -21.79 -3.61 6.31
CA ILE A 179 -21.41 -4.01 7.65
C ILE A 179 -21.40 -5.53 7.72
N SER A 180 -20.37 -6.06 8.37
CA SER A 180 -20.27 -7.47 8.74
C SER A 180 -19.95 -7.59 10.22
N ALA A 181 -20.70 -8.40 10.96
CA ALA A 181 -20.41 -8.74 12.34
C ALA A 181 -19.99 -10.21 12.45
N ARG A 182 -18.83 -10.44 13.08
CA ARG A 182 -18.39 -11.76 13.52
C ARG A 182 -18.37 -11.77 15.03
N PHE A 183 -18.70 -12.92 15.61
CA PHE A 183 -18.91 -13.04 17.04
C PHE A 183 -17.72 -13.72 17.72
N PHE A 184 -17.44 -13.27 18.94
CA PHE A 184 -16.42 -13.83 19.82
C PHE A 184 -17.08 -14.51 21.02
N ASP A 185 -16.33 -15.37 21.72
CA ASP A 185 -16.79 -16.04 22.94
C ASP A 185 -17.35 -15.10 24.01
N LYS A 186 -16.79 -13.89 24.16
CA LYS A 186 -17.28 -12.86 25.10
C LYS A 186 -18.66 -12.29 24.75
N GLN A 187 -19.06 -12.39 23.48
CA GLN A 187 -20.34 -11.93 22.96
C GLN A 187 -21.35 -13.07 22.86
N HIS A 188 -21.06 -14.22 23.48
CA HIS A 188 -21.86 -15.42 23.38
C HIS A 188 -22.38 -15.87 24.75
N ARG A 189 -23.64 -16.30 24.78
CA ARG A 189 -24.24 -17.03 25.92
C ARG A 189 -25.05 -18.21 25.40
N ARG A 190 -24.99 -19.34 26.11
CA ARG A 190 -25.80 -20.52 25.79
C ARG A 190 -27.17 -20.42 26.45
N VAL A 191 -28.22 -20.75 25.73
CA VAL A 191 -29.58 -20.89 26.26
C VAL A 191 -29.85 -22.36 26.52
N LEU A 192 -30.52 -22.66 27.64
CA LEU A 192 -30.79 -24.03 28.06
C LEU A 192 -32.06 -24.60 27.43
N ASP A 193 -33.12 -23.80 27.37
CA ASP A 193 -34.42 -24.21 26.88
C ASP A 193 -35.18 -23.02 26.28
N LEU A 194 -36.13 -23.31 25.39
CA LEU A 194 -37.00 -22.30 24.78
C LEU A 194 -38.30 -22.20 25.60
N GLY A 195 -38.86 -20.99 25.68
CA GLY A 195 -40.13 -20.71 26.36
C GLY A 195 -41.34 -21.44 25.76
N PRO A 196 -41.55 -21.46 24.43
CA PRO A 196 -42.73 -22.07 23.84
C PRO A 196 -42.62 -23.60 23.83
N GLY A 197 -43.61 -24.28 24.42
CA GLY A 197 -43.66 -25.75 24.43
C GLY A 197 -43.95 -26.39 23.07
N ASP A 198 -44.33 -25.60 22.06
CA ASP A 198 -44.50 -26.03 20.66
C ASP A 198 -43.24 -25.84 19.80
N ALA A 199 -42.12 -25.39 20.39
CA ALA A 199 -40.86 -25.24 19.69
C ALA A 199 -40.21 -26.60 19.35
N PRO A 200 -39.58 -26.76 18.18
CA PRO A 200 -38.77 -27.91 17.85
C PRO A 200 -37.59 -28.08 18.82
N SER A 201 -37.12 -29.31 19.00
CA SER A 201 -35.88 -29.56 19.73
C SER A 201 -34.66 -29.16 18.89
N PHE A 202 -33.76 -28.37 19.47
CA PHE A 202 -32.48 -27.98 18.87
C PHE A 202 -31.30 -28.52 19.68
N THR A 203 -30.20 -28.86 19.00
CA THR A 203 -28.95 -29.30 19.66
C THR A 203 -28.08 -28.11 20.07
N GLU A 204 -28.21 -27.00 19.34
CA GLU A 204 -27.49 -25.75 19.54
C GLU A 204 -28.49 -24.60 19.72
N LEU A 205 -28.33 -23.82 20.79
CA LEU A 205 -29.24 -22.78 21.26
C LEU A 205 -28.39 -21.67 21.88
N ASP A 206 -28.15 -20.58 21.15
CA ASP A 206 -27.08 -19.63 21.49
C ASP A 206 -27.46 -18.19 21.18
N LEU A 207 -27.18 -17.32 22.15
CA LEU A 207 -27.34 -15.88 22.07
C LEU A 207 -26.03 -15.24 21.64
N PHE A 208 -26.13 -14.33 20.69
CA PHE A 208 -25.04 -13.54 20.15
C PHE A 208 -25.36 -12.07 20.32
N LYS A 209 -24.49 -11.38 21.06
CA LYS A 209 -24.55 -9.93 21.25
C LYS A 209 -23.97 -9.25 20.02
N ILE A 210 -24.77 -8.39 19.41
CA ILE A 210 -24.40 -7.51 18.31
C ILE A 210 -23.93 -6.17 18.94
N PRO A 211 -22.66 -5.80 18.78
CA PRO A 211 -22.12 -4.55 19.33
C PRO A 211 -22.77 -3.29 18.75
N ALA A 212 -22.78 -2.19 19.49
CA ALA A 212 -23.30 -0.90 19.02
C ALA A 212 -22.37 -0.20 18.00
N ASP A 213 -21.06 -0.44 18.07
CA ASP A 213 -20.03 0.25 17.28
C ASP A 213 -20.00 -0.13 15.79
N ILE A 214 -20.62 -1.26 15.43
CA ILE A 214 -20.71 -1.70 14.04
C ILE A 214 -21.78 -0.95 13.23
N GLY A 215 -22.69 -0.22 13.89
CA GLY A 215 -23.79 0.51 13.26
C GLY A 215 -24.91 -0.38 12.71
N PHE A 216 -25.24 -1.46 13.43
CA PHE A 216 -26.32 -2.37 13.06
C PHE A 216 -27.69 -1.72 13.30
N GLU A 217 -28.52 -1.69 12.27
CA GLU A 217 -29.86 -1.12 12.31
C GLU A 217 -30.91 -2.25 12.30
N PRO A 218 -31.56 -2.56 13.44
CA PRO A 218 -32.41 -3.75 13.56
C PRO A 218 -33.68 -3.74 12.69
N ALA A 219 -34.09 -2.56 12.22
CA ALA A 219 -35.25 -2.39 11.35
C ALA A 219 -34.92 -2.61 9.87
N GLU A 220 -33.64 -2.63 9.49
CA GLU A 220 -33.21 -2.90 8.12
C GLU A 220 -33.00 -4.40 7.88
N PRO A 221 -33.22 -4.91 6.65
CA PRO A 221 -32.98 -6.30 6.33
C PRO A 221 -31.49 -6.65 6.47
N PHE A 222 -31.21 -7.78 7.10
CA PHE A 222 -29.86 -8.34 7.24
C PHE A 222 -29.87 -9.83 6.87
N ARG A 223 -28.70 -10.43 6.72
CA ARG A 223 -28.59 -11.88 6.47
C ARG A 223 -27.56 -12.51 7.40
N ILE A 224 -27.87 -13.71 7.86
CA ILE A 224 -26.92 -14.58 8.54
C ILE A 224 -26.33 -15.49 7.48
N GLN A 225 -25.06 -15.26 7.16
CA GLN A 225 -24.34 -16.06 6.19
C GLN A 225 -23.67 -17.23 6.91
N LEU A 226 -24.12 -18.44 6.58
CA LEU A 226 -23.54 -19.71 7.02
C LEU A 226 -22.38 -20.09 6.11
N LEU A 227 -21.24 -20.44 6.69
CA LEU A 227 -20.04 -20.95 6.01
C LEU A 227 -19.98 -22.47 6.21
N ALA A 228 -20.45 -23.21 5.22
CA ALA A 228 -20.36 -24.67 5.19
C ALA A 228 -18.96 -25.09 4.72
N GLN A 229 -18.24 -25.89 5.50
CA GLN A 229 -16.87 -26.29 5.19
C GLN A 229 -16.76 -27.79 4.88
N ARG A 230 -15.86 -28.15 3.96
CA ARG A 230 -15.51 -29.53 3.62
C ARG A 230 -14.00 -29.73 3.70
N ALA A 231 -13.55 -30.75 4.44
CA ALA A 231 -12.13 -31.05 4.60
C ALA A 231 -11.58 -31.80 3.37
N VAL A 232 -10.79 -31.12 2.55
CA VAL A 232 -10.20 -31.66 1.32
C VAL A 232 -8.79 -32.22 1.50
N GLY A 233 -8.11 -31.88 2.60
CA GLY A 233 -6.79 -32.38 2.95
C GLY A 233 -6.62 -32.61 4.46
N ALA A 234 -5.36 -32.73 4.93
CA ALA A 234 -5.07 -32.85 6.36
C ALA A 234 -5.27 -31.52 7.10
N VAL A 235 -4.99 -30.40 6.43
CA VAL A 235 -5.17 -29.03 6.92
C VAL A 235 -6.01 -28.17 5.97
N GLU A 236 -6.30 -28.66 4.77
CA GLU A 236 -7.02 -27.93 3.73
C GLU A 236 -8.53 -28.14 3.83
N LYS A 237 -9.28 -27.05 3.68
CA LYS A 237 -10.73 -27.04 3.65
C LYS A 237 -11.23 -26.14 2.53
N THR A 238 -12.37 -26.50 1.95
CA THR A 238 -13.12 -25.69 0.99
C THR A 238 -14.41 -25.21 1.65
N PHE A 239 -14.87 -24.01 1.32
CA PHE A 239 -16.03 -23.38 1.94
C PHE A 239 -17.09 -23.03 0.90
N LEU A 240 -18.35 -23.10 1.31
CA LEU A 240 -19.51 -22.59 0.59
C LEU A 240 -20.32 -21.69 1.52
N THR A 241 -20.93 -20.65 0.95
CA THR A 241 -21.75 -19.69 1.70
C THR A 241 -23.24 -19.90 1.42
N PHE A 242 -24.05 -19.88 2.47
CA PHE A 242 -25.51 -19.94 2.38
C PHE A 242 -26.12 -18.80 3.20
N ASP A 243 -27.02 -18.03 2.61
CA ASP A 243 -27.57 -16.84 3.24
C ASP A 243 -28.97 -17.09 3.81
N LEU A 244 -29.12 -16.91 5.12
CA LEU A 244 -30.41 -16.82 5.81
C LEU A 244 -30.82 -15.35 5.91
N GLY A 245 -31.70 -14.90 5.02
CA GLY A 245 -32.26 -13.54 5.06
C GLY A 245 -33.19 -13.34 6.26
N TYR A 246 -33.06 -12.19 6.92
CA TYR A 246 -33.90 -11.77 8.04
C TYR A 246 -34.38 -10.34 7.84
N GLN A 247 -35.68 -10.14 8.03
CA GLN A 247 -36.31 -8.82 8.06
C GLN A 247 -37.31 -8.82 9.21
N LEU A 248 -37.19 -7.84 10.10
CA LEU A 248 -38.09 -7.71 11.24
C LEU A 248 -39.52 -7.39 10.74
N PRO A 249 -40.55 -8.13 11.19
CA PRO A 249 -41.93 -7.85 10.79
C PRO A 249 -42.38 -6.42 11.14
N GLU A 250 -43.18 -5.82 10.27
CA GLU A 250 -43.63 -4.41 10.42
C GLU A 250 -44.44 -4.18 11.70
N ASP A 251 -45.08 -5.21 12.24
CA ASP A 251 -45.83 -5.16 13.50
C ASP A 251 -44.96 -4.75 14.71
N TYR A 252 -43.64 -4.94 14.65
CA TYR A 252 -42.72 -4.57 15.74
C TYR A 252 -42.04 -3.21 15.54
N LEU A 253 -42.41 -2.47 14.48
CA LEU A 253 -41.85 -1.17 14.17
C LEU A 253 -42.85 -0.05 14.48
N LEU A 254 -42.35 1.09 14.98
CA LEU A 254 -43.19 2.26 15.19
C LEU A 254 -43.67 2.85 13.83
N PRO A 255 -44.90 3.39 13.78
CA PRO A 255 -45.42 4.06 12.58
C PRO A 255 -44.53 5.26 12.20
N THR A 256 -44.08 5.28 10.95
CA THR A 256 -43.18 6.32 10.44
C THR A 256 -43.85 7.71 10.44
N VAL A 257 -43.33 8.65 11.24
CA VAL A 257 -43.59 10.09 11.06
C VAL A 257 -42.49 10.61 10.14
N ALA A 258 -42.87 11.13 8.97
CA ALA A 258 -41.92 11.64 7.99
C ALA A 258 -41.35 13.01 8.42
N PRO A 259 -40.01 13.15 8.60
CA PRO A 259 -39.37 14.42 8.42
C PRO A 259 -38.93 14.52 6.95
N LEU A 260 -39.43 15.54 6.25
CA LEU A 260 -38.83 16.02 5.02
C LEU A 260 -37.45 16.59 5.36
N LEU A 261 -36.40 15.80 5.20
CA LEU A 261 -35.05 16.35 5.08
C LEU A 261 -34.72 16.51 3.60
N PRO A 262 -34.06 17.62 3.21
CA PRO A 262 -33.68 17.84 1.83
C PRO A 262 -32.71 16.74 1.40
N ALA A 263 -32.86 16.23 0.19
CA ALA A 263 -31.85 15.42 -0.45
C ALA A 263 -30.51 16.18 -0.36
N ALA A 264 -29.55 15.60 0.36
CA ALA A 264 -28.17 16.08 0.28
C ALA A 264 -27.80 16.08 -1.20
N GLU A 265 -27.33 17.23 -1.67
CA GLU A 265 -26.86 17.41 -3.03
C GLU A 265 -25.88 16.27 -3.33
N LEU A 266 -26.17 15.49 -4.37
CA LEU A 266 -25.26 14.50 -4.91
C LEU A 266 -24.02 15.28 -5.38
N GLU A 267 -23.02 15.39 -4.51
CA GLU A 267 -21.70 15.88 -4.87
C GLU A 267 -21.24 15.04 -6.07
N SER A 268 -20.88 15.70 -7.17
CA SER A 268 -20.49 14.98 -8.38
C SER A 268 -19.23 14.15 -8.09
N GLU A 269 -19.04 13.04 -8.81
CA GLU A 269 -17.86 12.19 -8.66
C GLU A 269 -16.54 12.99 -8.80
N GLU A 270 -16.56 14.05 -9.59
CA GLU A 270 -15.44 14.99 -9.75
C GLU A 270 -15.21 15.84 -8.49
N ASP A 271 -16.28 16.32 -7.84
CA ASP A 271 -16.19 17.11 -6.60
C ASP A 271 -15.68 16.26 -5.44
N ALA A 272 -16.10 15.00 -5.34
CA ALA A 272 -15.64 14.08 -4.30
C ALA A 272 -14.16 13.67 -4.50
N LYS A 273 -13.76 13.38 -5.74
CA LYS A 273 -12.33 13.18 -6.09
C LYS A 273 -11.51 14.44 -5.78
N ALA A 274 -12.04 15.62 -6.10
CA ALA A 274 -11.38 16.90 -5.84
C ALA A 274 -11.19 17.16 -4.33
N ALA A 275 -12.23 16.89 -3.52
CA ALA A 275 -12.16 17.03 -2.08
C ALA A 275 -11.13 16.06 -1.45
N LEU A 276 -11.02 14.84 -1.97
CA LEU A 276 -10.10 13.81 -1.48
C LEU A 276 -8.63 14.22 -1.64
N TRP A 277 -8.19 14.55 -2.85
CA TRP A 277 -6.78 14.90 -3.05
C TRP A 277 -6.44 16.23 -2.35
N GLN A 278 -7.36 17.20 -2.32
CA GLN A 278 -7.14 18.45 -1.59
C GLN A 278 -6.95 18.21 -0.08
N ARG A 279 -7.70 17.28 0.51
CA ARG A 279 -7.51 16.90 1.91
C ARG A 279 -6.13 16.27 2.13
N ILE A 280 -5.74 15.32 1.29
CA ILE A 280 -4.41 14.68 1.36
C ILE A 280 -3.27 15.72 1.27
N TRP A 281 -3.42 16.72 0.39
CA TRP A 281 -2.43 17.79 0.25
C TRP A 281 -2.36 18.71 1.47
N ARG A 282 -3.51 19.03 2.10
CA ARG A 282 -3.54 19.81 3.36
C ARG A 282 -2.90 19.02 4.50
N ASP A 283 -3.21 17.73 4.59
CA ASP A 283 -2.67 16.85 5.63
C ASP A 283 -1.16 16.67 5.50
N LYS A 284 -0.63 16.64 4.26
CA LYS A 284 0.81 16.51 3.96
C LYS A 284 1.56 17.84 3.82
N ALA A 285 0.98 18.96 4.28
CA ALA A 285 1.55 20.30 4.06
C ALA A 285 2.96 20.47 4.67
N VAL A 286 3.23 19.86 5.82
CA VAL A 286 4.54 19.94 6.50
C VAL A 286 5.60 19.24 5.67
N GLU A 287 5.27 18.09 5.09
CA GLU A 287 6.20 17.30 4.31
C GLU A 287 6.42 17.90 2.92
N ILE A 288 5.39 18.50 2.33
CA ILE A 288 5.52 19.33 1.12
C ILE A 288 6.46 20.50 1.38
N ALA A 289 6.32 21.21 2.52
CA ALA A 289 7.21 22.30 2.88
C ALA A 289 8.67 21.81 3.04
N GLY A 290 8.88 20.68 3.70
CA GLY A 290 10.20 20.06 3.83
C GLY A 290 10.84 19.72 2.49
N LEU A 291 10.08 19.13 1.57
CA LEU A 291 10.54 18.83 0.21
C LEU A 291 10.86 20.14 -0.55
N GLY A 292 10.01 21.15 -0.43
CA GLY A 292 10.23 22.47 -1.01
C GLY A 292 11.54 23.13 -0.54
N VAL A 293 11.87 23.00 0.74
CA VAL A 293 13.15 23.48 1.30
C VAL A 293 14.32 22.71 0.70
N MET A 294 14.24 21.37 0.63
CA MET A 294 15.31 20.55 0.03
C MET A 294 15.56 20.91 -1.44
N LEU A 295 14.50 21.07 -2.23
CA LEU A 295 14.58 21.47 -3.64
C LEU A 295 15.14 22.87 -3.80
N SER A 296 14.76 23.81 -2.93
CA SER A 296 15.27 25.18 -2.94
C SER A 296 16.76 25.23 -2.62
N VAL A 297 17.21 24.52 -1.58
CA VAL A 297 18.63 24.40 -1.22
C VAL A 297 19.43 23.80 -2.38
N LEU A 298 18.91 22.74 -3.00
CA LEU A 298 19.58 22.10 -4.14
C LEU A 298 19.70 23.06 -5.33
N THR A 299 18.63 23.80 -5.64
CA THR A 299 18.61 24.79 -6.72
C THR A 299 19.62 25.90 -6.49
N VAL A 300 19.69 26.44 -5.27
CA VAL A 300 20.68 27.46 -4.88
C VAL A 300 22.10 26.93 -5.03
N VAL A 301 22.37 25.70 -4.58
CA VAL A 301 23.70 25.07 -4.71
C VAL A 301 24.10 24.89 -6.17
N PHE A 302 23.18 24.50 -7.04
CA PHE A 302 23.47 24.39 -8.47
C PHE A 302 23.74 25.74 -9.12
N PHE A 303 22.97 26.78 -8.78
CA PHE A 303 23.18 28.15 -9.28
C PHE A 303 24.52 28.74 -8.81
N PHE A 304 24.87 28.51 -7.54
CA PHE A 304 26.10 28.99 -6.92
C PHE A 304 27.15 27.88 -6.76
N GLN A 305 27.22 26.95 -7.73
CA GLN A 305 28.09 25.77 -7.64
C GLN A 305 29.57 26.09 -7.43
N MET A 306 30.07 27.21 -8.00
CA MET A 306 31.47 27.62 -7.87
C MET A 306 31.78 28.08 -6.44
N GLN A 307 30.85 28.81 -5.82
CA GLN A 307 30.97 29.26 -4.43
C GLN A 307 30.81 28.07 -3.47
N ALA A 308 29.85 27.17 -3.74
CA ALA A 308 29.59 25.99 -2.92
C ALA A 308 30.80 25.03 -2.90
N THR A 309 31.49 24.85 -4.03
CA THR A 309 32.61 23.90 -4.16
C THR A 309 33.98 24.49 -3.80
N ARG A 310 34.04 25.75 -3.37
CA ARG A 310 35.29 26.45 -3.03
C ARG A 310 36.05 25.80 -1.87
N HIS A 311 35.33 25.29 -0.87
CA HIS A 311 35.92 24.66 0.32
C HIS A 311 35.62 23.16 0.32
N GLU A 312 36.64 22.34 0.04
CA GLU A 312 36.51 20.87 -0.05
C GLU A 312 35.83 20.26 1.17
N ARG A 313 36.29 20.60 2.39
CA ARG A 313 35.74 20.03 3.63
C ARG A 313 34.29 20.45 3.89
N ALA A 314 33.94 21.71 3.61
CA ALA A 314 32.59 22.21 3.85
C ALA A 314 31.60 21.59 2.87
N PHE A 315 31.95 21.57 1.58
CA PHE A 315 31.14 20.91 0.54
C PHE A 315 30.97 19.42 0.83
N PHE A 316 32.04 18.78 1.28
CA PHE A 316 32.06 17.39 1.66
C PHE A 316 31.01 17.06 2.75
N TRP A 317 31.03 17.79 3.87
CA TRP A 317 30.05 17.58 4.95
C TRP A 317 28.63 17.97 4.54
N PHE A 318 28.48 19.05 3.77
CA PHE A 318 27.19 19.45 3.21
C PHE A 318 26.57 18.33 2.36
N ARG A 319 27.35 17.76 1.43
CA ARG A 319 26.89 16.67 0.57
C ARG A 319 26.48 15.45 1.38
N MET A 320 27.29 15.04 2.37
CA MET A 320 26.94 13.89 3.21
C MET A 320 25.69 14.12 4.05
N GLY A 321 25.53 15.34 4.60
CA GLY A 321 24.31 15.73 5.30
C GLY A 321 23.09 15.66 4.39
N PHE A 322 23.18 16.25 3.18
CA PHE A 322 22.08 16.22 2.21
C PHE A 322 21.69 14.80 1.82
N LEU A 323 22.65 13.94 1.49
CA LEU A 323 22.39 12.54 1.14
C LEU A 323 21.78 11.76 2.32
N SER A 324 22.22 12.04 3.55
CA SER A 324 21.65 11.41 4.74
C SER A 324 20.19 11.81 4.94
N VAL A 325 19.85 13.10 4.73
CA VAL A 325 18.47 13.58 4.77
C VAL A 325 17.64 12.96 3.63
N SER A 326 18.15 12.90 2.41
CA SER A 326 17.47 12.23 1.29
C SER A 326 17.21 10.74 1.56
N LEU A 327 18.14 10.03 2.20
CA LEU A 327 17.95 8.62 2.55
C LEU A 327 16.92 8.45 3.67
N VAL A 328 17.13 9.13 4.79
CA VAL A 328 16.38 8.89 6.03
C VAL A 328 15.00 9.55 5.97
N TRP A 329 14.96 10.84 5.66
CA TRP A 329 13.72 11.61 5.67
C TRP A 329 12.91 11.37 4.39
N LEU A 330 13.48 11.64 3.21
CA LEU A 330 12.75 11.48 1.94
C LEU A 330 12.47 10.00 1.62
N GLY A 331 13.44 9.12 1.87
CA GLY A 331 13.33 7.68 1.64
C GLY A 331 12.52 6.94 2.71
N TRP A 332 13.10 6.72 3.90
CA TRP A 332 12.50 5.81 4.89
C TRP A 332 11.32 6.40 5.69
N MET A 333 11.25 7.71 5.89
CA MET A 333 10.10 8.33 6.57
C MET A 333 8.97 8.62 5.59
N MET A 334 9.29 9.25 4.45
CA MET A 334 8.26 9.73 3.52
C MET A 334 7.94 8.77 2.37
N ASN A 335 8.74 7.72 2.14
CA ASN A 335 8.60 6.78 1.03
C ASN A 335 8.54 7.44 -0.36
N ALA A 336 9.09 8.67 -0.48
CA ALA A 336 8.93 9.50 -1.65
C ALA A 336 10.05 9.19 -2.66
N GLN A 337 9.95 8.03 -3.33
CA GLN A 337 10.93 7.50 -4.27
C GLN A 337 10.33 7.40 -5.68
N LEU A 338 11.01 7.98 -6.67
CA LEU A 338 10.67 7.74 -8.08
C LEU A 338 11.15 6.35 -8.48
N SER A 339 10.33 5.64 -9.27
CA SER A 339 10.56 4.29 -9.77
C SER A 339 10.16 4.19 -11.25
N VAL A 340 10.56 3.10 -11.91
CA VAL A 340 10.12 2.82 -13.30
C VAL A 340 8.62 2.58 -13.38
N VAL A 341 8.00 2.09 -12.30
CA VAL A 341 6.55 1.87 -12.22
C VAL A 341 5.80 3.19 -12.42
N ASN A 342 6.30 4.31 -11.88
CA ASN A 342 5.68 5.61 -12.07
C ASN A 342 5.71 6.05 -13.56
N LEU A 343 6.79 5.72 -14.28
CA LEU A 343 6.89 5.99 -15.73
C LEU A 343 5.92 5.13 -16.53
N MET A 344 5.76 3.86 -16.13
CA MET A 344 4.82 2.94 -16.75
C MET A 344 3.38 3.35 -16.47
N ALA A 345 3.06 3.77 -15.25
CA ALA A 345 1.74 4.30 -14.89
C ALA A 345 1.40 5.54 -15.71
N LEU A 346 2.37 6.44 -15.94
CA LEU A 346 2.21 7.58 -16.83
C LEU A 346 1.96 7.14 -18.27
N ALA A 347 2.77 6.19 -18.79
CA ALA A 347 2.60 5.68 -20.15
C ALA A 347 1.23 5.00 -20.36
N ALA A 348 0.75 4.24 -19.37
CA ALA A 348 -0.55 3.61 -19.37
C ALA A 348 -1.68 4.66 -19.33
N ALA A 349 -1.57 5.68 -18.46
CA ALA A 349 -2.55 6.77 -18.38
C ALA A 349 -2.67 7.54 -19.70
N LEU A 350 -1.59 7.70 -20.47
CA LEU A 350 -1.67 8.27 -21.81
C LEU A 350 -2.44 7.39 -22.82
N GLN A 351 -2.53 6.08 -22.61
CA GLN A 351 -3.20 5.15 -23.52
C GLN A 351 -4.69 4.98 -23.20
N SER A 352 -5.08 4.96 -21.92
CA SER A 352 -6.45 4.67 -21.48
C SER A 352 -7.32 5.90 -21.21
N GLY A 353 -6.80 7.11 -21.42
CA GLY A 353 -7.43 8.37 -21.06
C GLY A 353 -6.67 9.05 -19.92
N PHE A 354 -6.09 10.20 -20.20
CA PHE A 354 -5.15 10.87 -19.28
C PHE A 354 -5.89 11.53 -18.11
N SER A 355 -5.70 11.03 -16.90
CA SER A 355 -6.13 11.68 -15.66
C SER A 355 -4.97 11.84 -14.67
N TRP A 356 -4.96 12.97 -13.95
CA TRP A 356 -3.97 13.25 -12.92
C TRP A 356 -4.34 12.65 -11.56
N ASP A 357 -5.54 12.08 -11.43
CA ASP A 357 -6.13 11.67 -10.15
C ASP A 357 -5.22 10.73 -9.37
N ALA A 358 -4.70 9.69 -10.03
CA ALA A 358 -3.79 8.73 -9.41
C ALA A 358 -2.47 9.36 -8.93
N PHE A 359 -1.97 10.38 -9.63
CA PHE A 359 -0.74 11.07 -9.27
C PHE A 359 -0.95 12.10 -8.16
N LEU A 360 -2.14 12.72 -8.08
CA LEU A 360 -2.47 13.71 -7.05
C LEU A 360 -2.62 13.09 -5.65
N LEU A 361 -2.84 11.78 -5.55
CA LEU A 361 -2.90 11.05 -4.29
C LEU A 361 -1.54 10.95 -3.58
N ASP A 362 -0.42 11.09 -4.31
CA ASP A 362 0.92 11.18 -3.72
C ASP A 362 1.57 12.55 -4.03
N PRO A 363 1.34 13.57 -3.18
CA PRO A 363 1.83 14.92 -3.43
C PRO A 363 3.35 15.02 -3.51
N LEU A 364 4.09 14.17 -2.78
CA LEU A 364 5.56 14.25 -2.75
C LEU A 364 6.17 13.68 -4.02
N VAL A 365 5.66 12.55 -4.50
CA VAL A 365 6.06 11.98 -5.78
C VAL A 365 5.66 12.94 -6.91
N PHE A 366 4.45 13.51 -6.86
CA PHE A 366 3.99 14.50 -7.83
C PHE A 366 4.92 15.72 -7.93
N ILE A 367 5.25 16.36 -6.81
CA ILE A 367 6.19 17.50 -6.79
C ILE A 367 7.57 17.08 -7.30
N GLN A 368 8.06 15.90 -6.92
CA GLN A 368 9.34 15.39 -7.43
C GLN A 368 9.33 15.19 -8.94
N TRP A 369 8.24 14.72 -9.55
CA TRP A 369 8.13 14.59 -11.00
C TRP A 369 8.36 15.91 -11.73
N PHE A 370 7.68 16.99 -11.31
CA PHE A 370 7.88 18.31 -11.90
C PHE A 370 9.27 18.87 -11.60
N ALA A 371 9.79 18.64 -10.39
CA ALA A 371 11.14 19.05 -10.04
C ALA A 371 12.20 18.32 -10.90
N VAL A 372 12.02 17.02 -11.16
CA VAL A 372 12.89 16.24 -12.05
C VAL A 372 12.75 16.71 -13.50
N ALA A 373 11.53 16.96 -13.98
CA ALA A 373 11.31 17.51 -15.33
C ALA A 373 12.01 18.86 -15.51
N ALA A 374 11.87 19.78 -14.55
CA ALA A 374 12.59 21.04 -14.55
C ALA A 374 14.11 20.83 -14.48
N ALA A 375 14.58 19.95 -13.60
CA ALA A 375 16.01 19.68 -13.45
C ALA A 375 16.63 19.04 -14.71
N LEU A 376 15.90 18.19 -15.43
CA LEU A 376 16.33 17.60 -16.70
C LEU A 376 16.60 18.68 -17.75
N LEU A 377 15.78 19.73 -17.79
CA LEU A 377 15.93 20.83 -18.74
C LEU A 377 17.17 21.69 -18.45
N PHE A 378 17.42 22.02 -17.18
CA PHE A 378 18.50 22.93 -16.78
C PHE A 378 19.84 22.23 -16.50
N TRP A 379 19.85 21.13 -15.75
CA TRP A 379 21.06 20.45 -15.26
C TRP A 379 21.19 19.00 -15.77
N GLY A 380 20.15 18.43 -16.37
CA GLY A 380 20.06 17.02 -16.73
C GLY A 380 19.69 16.13 -15.55
N ARG A 381 19.81 14.80 -15.73
CA ARG A 381 19.31 13.81 -14.75
C ARG A 381 20.04 13.81 -13.40
N GLY A 382 21.23 14.40 -13.35
CA GLY A 382 22.13 14.31 -12.21
C GLY A 382 21.60 14.94 -10.93
N ALA A 383 20.74 15.97 -11.04
CA ALA A 383 20.12 16.59 -9.87
C ALA A 383 19.28 15.59 -9.06
N TYR A 384 18.56 14.67 -9.72
CA TYR A 384 17.81 13.64 -9.03
C TYR A 384 18.71 12.50 -8.56
N CYS A 385 19.36 11.81 -9.50
CA CYS A 385 20.11 10.57 -9.23
C CYS A 385 21.32 10.77 -8.29
N GLY A 386 21.88 11.98 -8.26
CA GLY A 386 23.06 12.32 -7.46
C GLY A 386 22.78 12.96 -6.11
N TRP A 387 21.56 13.44 -5.86
CA TRP A 387 21.21 14.21 -4.65
C TRP A 387 19.89 13.79 -4.00
N LEU A 388 18.80 13.72 -4.78
CA LEU A 388 17.47 13.46 -4.23
C LEU A 388 17.18 11.97 -4.08
N CYS A 389 17.65 11.11 -5.00
CA CYS A 389 17.34 9.68 -5.00
C CYS A 389 17.81 8.98 -3.70
N PRO A 390 16.89 8.52 -2.83
CA PRO A 390 17.22 7.82 -1.59
C PRO A 390 18.11 6.58 -1.81
N PHE A 391 17.80 5.75 -2.81
CA PHE A 391 18.62 4.57 -3.09
C PHE A 391 20.03 4.93 -3.58
N GLY A 392 20.16 5.99 -4.38
CA GLY A 392 21.48 6.50 -4.79
C GLY A 392 22.29 7.00 -3.59
N ALA A 393 21.64 7.69 -2.65
CA ALA A 393 22.24 8.12 -1.40
C ALA A 393 22.68 6.92 -0.54
N LEU A 394 21.86 5.87 -0.44
CA LEU A 394 22.20 4.63 0.25
C LEU A 394 23.48 4.00 -0.31
N GLN A 395 23.60 3.90 -1.65
CA GLN A 395 24.79 3.33 -2.27
C GLN A 395 26.06 4.16 -2.04
N GLU A 396 25.97 5.49 -2.10
CA GLU A 396 27.13 6.36 -1.84
C GLU A 396 27.55 6.30 -0.36
N LEU A 397 26.59 6.38 0.57
CA LEU A 397 26.87 6.32 2.01
C LEU A 397 27.44 4.95 2.42
N THR A 398 26.88 3.85 1.91
CA THR A 398 27.38 2.49 2.20
C THR A 398 28.77 2.26 1.64
N ASN A 399 29.04 2.65 0.38
CA ASN A 399 30.39 2.57 -0.20
C ASN A 399 31.39 3.38 0.63
N ARG A 400 31.00 4.57 1.09
CA ARG A 400 31.82 5.42 1.95
C ARG A 400 32.19 4.73 3.26
N ILE A 401 31.21 4.13 3.92
CA ILE A 401 31.42 3.33 5.12
C ILE A 401 32.37 2.18 4.81
N GLY A 402 32.20 1.51 3.67
CA GLY A 402 33.12 0.49 3.17
C GLY A 402 34.57 0.98 3.05
N ARG A 403 34.80 2.18 2.51
CA ARG A 403 36.14 2.79 2.43
C ARG A 403 36.74 3.08 3.82
N VAL A 404 35.92 3.46 4.80
CA VAL A 404 36.37 3.60 6.20
C VAL A 404 36.84 2.25 6.76
N PHE A 405 36.14 1.17 6.42
CA PHE A 405 36.53 -0.21 6.74
C PHE A 405 37.63 -0.78 5.82
N ARG A 406 38.24 0.05 4.95
CA ARG A 406 39.30 -0.32 4.00
C ARG A 406 38.92 -1.42 3.01
N ILE A 407 37.65 -1.49 2.61
CA ILE A 407 37.20 -2.37 1.52
C ILE A 407 37.86 -1.91 0.20
N PRO A 408 38.51 -2.81 -0.56
CA PRO A 408 39.17 -2.45 -1.80
C PRO A 408 38.15 -1.95 -2.83
N GLN A 409 38.47 -0.83 -3.48
CA GLN A 409 37.66 -0.27 -4.56
C GLN A 409 38.14 -0.86 -5.88
N VAL A 410 37.21 -1.44 -6.65
CA VAL A 410 37.50 -2.10 -7.93
C VAL A 410 37.09 -1.18 -9.06
N GLU A 411 38.07 -0.71 -9.83
CA GLU A 411 37.86 0.04 -11.07
C GLU A 411 37.77 -0.95 -12.24
N LEU A 412 36.72 -0.84 -13.04
CA LEU A 412 36.51 -1.71 -14.20
C LEU A 412 37.27 -1.17 -15.41
N PRO A 413 37.87 -2.03 -16.26
CA PRO A 413 38.49 -1.57 -17.50
C PRO A 413 37.49 -0.79 -18.36
N TRP A 414 37.93 0.35 -18.93
CA TRP A 414 37.05 1.29 -19.64
C TRP A 414 36.14 0.64 -20.70
N GLY A 415 36.68 -0.28 -21.50
CA GLY A 415 35.90 -0.97 -22.53
C GLY A 415 34.80 -1.89 -21.98
N LEU A 416 34.98 -2.48 -20.80
CA LEU A 416 33.94 -3.26 -20.13
C LEU A 416 32.90 -2.32 -19.50
N HIS A 417 33.36 -1.25 -18.87
CA HIS A 417 32.49 -0.23 -18.29
C HIS A 417 31.52 0.38 -19.31
N GLU A 418 32.02 0.76 -20.48
CA GLU A 418 31.24 1.37 -21.54
C GLU A 418 30.17 0.41 -22.10
N ARG A 419 30.50 -0.87 -22.24
CA ARG A 419 29.54 -1.91 -22.67
C ARG A 419 28.47 -2.19 -21.62
N LEU A 420 28.85 -2.23 -20.35
CA LEU A 420 27.92 -2.49 -19.25
C LEU A 420 26.89 -1.35 -19.09
N TRP A 421 27.17 -0.13 -19.56
CA TRP A 421 26.15 0.93 -19.61
C TRP A 421 24.94 0.55 -20.46
N ALA A 422 25.12 -0.22 -21.54
CA ALA A 422 24.02 -0.65 -22.39
C ALA A 422 23.00 -1.52 -21.63
N LEU A 423 23.43 -2.22 -20.57
CA LEU A 423 22.58 -3.15 -19.83
C LEU A 423 21.34 -2.48 -19.23
N LYS A 424 21.50 -1.34 -18.53
CA LYS A 424 20.35 -0.59 -17.97
C LYS A 424 19.38 -0.11 -19.06
N TYR A 425 19.88 0.21 -20.26
CA TYR A 425 19.02 0.62 -21.39
C TYR A 425 18.25 -0.58 -21.96
N MET A 426 18.88 -1.76 -22.05
CA MET A 426 18.21 -2.99 -22.46
C MET A 426 17.13 -3.40 -21.46
N ILE A 427 17.41 -3.31 -20.15
CA ILE A 427 16.43 -3.58 -19.09
C ILE A 427 15.25 -2.61 -19.21
N PHE A 428 15.52 -1.31 -19.35
CA PHE A 428 14.47 -0.31 -19.52
C PHE A 428 13.61 -0.57 -20.77
N LEU A 429 14.23 -0.83 -21.92
CA LEU A 429 13.51 -1.10 -23.16
C LEU A 429 12.68 -2.38 -23.08
N GLY A 430 13.19 -3.42 -22.43
CA GLY A 430 12.46 -4.67 -22.17
C GLY A 430 11.25 -4.45 -21.26
N LEU A 431 11.42 -3.76 -20.14
CA LEU A 431 10.33 -3.41 -19.22
C LEU A 431 9.27 -2.54 -19.91
N PHE A 432 9.71 -1.53 -20.67
CA PHE A 432 8.82 -0.68 -21.45
C PHE A 432 8.05 -1.49 -22.50
N GLY A 433 8.72 -2.38 -23.23
CA GLY A 433 8.09 -3.26 -24.21
C GLY A 433 7.03 -4.18 -23.59
N VAL A 434 7.31 -4.79 -22.43
CA VAL A 434 6.33 -5.63 -21.72
C VAL A 434 5.16 -4.80 -21.19
N SER A 435 5.43 -3.57 -20.72
CA SER A 435 4.37 -2.68 -20.19
C SER A 435 3.31 -2.31 -21.23
N LEU A 436 3.66 -2.32 -22.53
CA LEU A 436 2.71 -2.10 -23.63
C LEU A 436 1.77 -3.30 -23.87
N GLY A 437 2.16 -4.51 -23.44
CA GLY A 437 1.37 -5.72 -23.63
C GLY A 437 0.60 -6.15 -22.37
N SER A 438 1.19 -6.02 -21.19
CA SER A 438 0.56 -6.36 -19.92
C SER A 438 1.14 -5.52 -18.78
N ILE A 439 0.29 -4.70 -18.15
CA ILE A 439 0.66 -3.89 -16.98
C ILE A 439 1.06 -4.81 -15.82
N ALA A 440 0.28 -5.85 -15.54
CA ALA A 440 0.54 -6.80 -14.45
C ALA A 440 1.89 -7.51 -14.60
N MET A 441 2.25 -7.95 -15.82
CA MET A 441 3.54 -8.61 -16.05
C MET A 441 4.71 -7.63 -15.94
N ALA A 442 4.50 -6.38 -16.36
CA ALA A 442 5.52 -5.36 -16.25
C ALA A 442 5.76 -4.92 -14.80
N GLU A 443 4.73 -4.89 -13.95
CA GLU A 443 4.87 -4.66 -12.51
C GLU A 443 5.64 -5.78 -11.81
N ALA A 444 5.38 -7.04 -12.17
CA ALA A 444 6.15 -8.18 -11.66
C ALA A 444 7.63 -8.11 -12.08
N LEU A 445 7.92 -7.72 -13.33
CA LEU A 445 9.29 -7.56 -13.81
C LEU A 445 9.98 -6.30 -13.23
N ALA A 446 9.22 -5.27 -12.86
CA ALA A 446 9.74 -4.06 -12.23
C ALA A 446 10.31 -4.32 -10.83
N GLU A 447 10.13 -5.52 -10.27
CA GLU A 447 10.79 -5.96 -9.03
C GLU A 447 12.32 -6.04 -9.14
N ILE A 448 12.86 -5.97 -10.36
CA ILE A 448 14.29 -5.74 -10.59
C ILE A 448 14.79 -4.45 -9.92
N GLU A 449 13.89 -3.50 -9.62
CA GLU A 449 14.22 -2.32 -8.82
C GLU A 449 14.24 -2.65 -7.32
N PRO A 450 15.40 -2.58 -6.65
CA PRO A 450 15.50 -2.83 -5.22
C PRO A 450 14.86 -1.72 -4.39
N PHE A 451 14.25 -0.69 -5.00
CA PHE A 451 13.66 0.46 -4.34
C PHE A 451 12.52 0.07 -3.39
N LYS A 452 11.60 -0.80 -3.85
CA LYS A 452 10.49 -1.29 -3.02
C LYS A 452 11.01 -2.03 -1.80
N THR A 453 12.05 -2.86 -1.96
CA THR A 453 12.63 -3.65 -0.86
C THR A 453 13.47 -2.81 0.08
N ALA A 454 14.38 -1.97 -0.43
CA ALA A 454 15.39 -1.26 0.37
C ALA A 454 14.89 0.05 0.98
N ILE A 455 13.95 0.75 0.32
CA ILE A 455 13.45 2.05 0.74
C ILE A 455 12.05 1.92 1.33
N ILE A 456 11.08 1.43 0.55
CA ILE A 456 9.66 1.42 0.96
C ILE A 456 9.41 0.39 2.07
N LEU A 457 9.85 -0.86 1.87
CA LEU A 457 9.61 -1.97 2.80
C LEU A 457 10.75 -2.17 3.82
N LYS A 458 11.82 -1.37 3.76
CA LYS A 458 12.90 -1.35 4.77
C LYS A 458 13.49 -2.75 5.07
N PHE A 459 13.66 -3.56 4.02
CA PHE A 459 14.12 -4.95 4.07
C PHE A 459 13.17 -5.95 4.75
N VAL A 460 11.93 -5.56 5.04
CA VAL A 460 10.85 -6.44 5.53
C VAL A 460 10.05 -6.94 4.33
N ARG A 461 10.61 -7.92 3.61
CA ARG A 461 10.01 -8.56 2.43
C ARG A 461 10.44 -10.03 2.35
N ASP A 462 9.81 -10.81 1.47
CA ASP A 462 10.23 -12.19 1.19
C ASP A 462 11.73 -12.28 0.91
N TRP A 463 12.33 -13.37 1.42
CA TRP A 463 13.77 -13.55 1.47
C TRP A 463 14.49 -13.41 0.11
N PRO A 464 13.94 -13.82 -1.07
CA PRO A 464 14.67 -13.68 -2.34
C PRO A 464 14.90 -12.22 -2.70
N PHE A 465 13.93 -11.34 -2.45
CA PHE A 465 14.03 -9.91 -2.76
C PHE A 465 15.00 -9.20 -1.83
N VAL A 466 15.01 -9.59 -0.55
CA VAL A 466 15.96 -9.05 0.44
C VAL A 466 17.38 -9.47 0.07
N VAL A 467 17.60 -10.75 -0.24
CA VAL A 467 18.90 -11.26 -0.68
C VAL A 467 19.38 -10.53 -1.94
N PHE A 468 18.51 -10.34 -2.93
CA PHE A 468 18.84 -9.58 -4.14
C PHE A 468 19.26 -8.13 -3.83
N ALA A 469 18.48 -7.41 -3.04
CA ALA A 469 18.79 -6.02 -2.68
C ALA A 469 20.10 -5.92 -1.87
N VAL A 470 20.31 -6.82 -0.91
CA VAL A 470 21.54 -6.86 -0.10
C VAL A 470 22.75 -7.24 -0.96
N ALA A 471 22.61 -8.20 -1.89
CA ALA A 471 23.68 -8.56 -2.81
C ALA A 471 24.12 -7.37 -3.67
N LEU A 472 23.17 -6.58 -4.18
CA LEU A 472 23.47 -5.36 -4.93
C LEU A 472 24.20 -4.30 -4.07
N LEU A 473 23.85 -4.16 -2.80
CA LEU A 473 24.55 -3.26 -1.88
C LEU A 473 25.96 -3.77 -1.55
N ILE A 474 26.15 -5.07 -1.38
CA ILE A 474 27.46 -5.69 -1.16
C ILE A 474 28.37 -5.44 -2.36
N VAL A 475 27.89 -5.67 -3.59
CA VAL A 475 28.65 -5.34 -4.81
C VAL A 475 28.96 -3.83 -4.85
N GLY A 476 28.01 -3.00 -4.41
CA GLY A 476 28.16 -1.56 -4.25
C GLY A 476 29.29 -1.11 -3.30
N LEU A 477 29.72 -1.97 -2.36
CA LEU A 477 30.86 -1.69 -1.48
C LEU A 477 32.20 -1.73 -2.23
N PHE A 478 32.31 -2.58 -3.24
CA PHE A 478 33.50 -2.73 -4.09
C PHE A 478 33.48 -1.79 -5.30
N VAL A 479 32.32 -1.65 -5.93
CA VAL A 479 32.11 -0.79 -7.10
C VAL A 479 31.10 0.29 -6.72
N GLU A 480 31.58 1.54 -6.59
CA GLU A 480 30.73 2.66 -6.17
C GLU A 480 29.50 2.80 -7.10
N ARG A 481 28.30 2.86 -6.49
CA ARG A 481 27.01 3.03 -7.19
C ARG A 481 26.75 2.00 -8.31
N PHE A 482 27.18 0.75 -8.14
CA PHE A 482 27.03 -0.34 -9.12
C PHE A 482 25.63 -0.44 -9.77
N TYR A 483 24.58 -0.54 -8.96
CA TYR A 483 23.20 -0.62 -9.47
C TYR A 483 22.79 0.60 -10.31
N CYS A 484 23.01 1.83 -9.80
CA CYS A 484 22.71 3.06 -10.54
C CYS A 484 23.49 3.19 -11.86
N ARG A 485 24.67 2.58 -11.95
CA ARG A 485 25.56 2.62 -13.12
C ARG A 485 25.15 1.63 -14.21
N TYR A 486 24.69 0.43 -13.84
CA TYR A 486 24.54 -0.68 -14.80
C TYR A 486 23.15 -1.32 -14.88
N LEU A 487 22.31 -1.20 -13.84
CA LEU A 487 21.06 -1.96 -13.75
C LEU A 487 19.81 -1.06 -13.67
N CYS A 488 19.94 0.17 -13.16
CA CYS A 488 18.81 1.05 -12.86
C CYS A 488 18.02 1.49 -14.11
N PRO A 489 16.78 0.99 -14.32
CA PRO A 489 15.98 1.31 -15.50
C PRO A 489 15.42 2.74 -15.44
N LEU A 490 15.02 3.22 -14.26
CA LEU A 490 14.69 4.64 -14.06
C LEU A 490 15.84 5.57 -14.47
N GLY A 491 17.07 5.19 -14.12
CA GLY A 491 18.26 5.94 -14.51
C GLY A 491 18.45 5.99 -16.02
N ALA A 492 18.16 4.90 -16.73
CA ALA A 492 18.21 4.84 -18.18
C ALA A 492 17.12 5.73 -18.82
N ALA A 493 15.89 5.69 -18.31
CA ALA A 493 14.79 6.53 -18.76
C ALA A 493 15.13 8.03 -18.66
N LEU A 494 15.63 8.46 -17.50
CA LEU A 494 16.03 9.86 -17.26
C LEU A 494 17.27 10.27 -18.07
N ALA A 495 18.07 9.31 -18.56
CA ALA A 495 19.27 9.60 -19.36
C ALA A 495 18.97 9.92 -20.82
N ILE A 496 17.82 9.52 -21.37
CA ILE A 496 17.43 9.80 -22.77
C ILE A 496 17.30 11.31 -23.02
N PRO A 497 16.50 12.07 -22.24
CA PRO A 497 16.38 13.52 -22.42
C PRO A 497 17.59 14.31 -21.91
N ALA A 498 18.52 13.68 -21.16
CA ALA A 498 19.66 14.37 -20.56
C ALA A 498 20.64 14.98 -21.59
N ARG A 499 20.65 14.51 -22.85
CA ARG A 499 21.43 15.14 -23.93
C ARG A 499 20.85 16.47 -24.42
N ILE A 500 19.57 16.74 -24.16
CA ILE A 500 18.85 17.95 -24.61
C ILE A 500 19.05 19.11 -23.62
N ARG A 501 19.89 18.94 -22.58
CA ARG A 501 20.14 19.98 -21.58
C ARG A 501 20.59 21.29 -22.25
N MET A 502 19.98 22.39 -21.82
CA MET A 502 20.18 23.69 -22.46
C MET A 502 21.54 24.32 -22.09
N PHE A 503 22.15 23.92 -20.98
CA PHE A 503 23.40 24.50 -20.51
C PHE A 503 24.41 23.48 -19.95
N ASP A 504 25.68 23.66 -20.31
CA ASP A 504 26.79 22.86 -19.82
C ASP A 504 27.55 23.62 -18.72
N TRP A 505 27.12 23.44 -17.47
CA TRP A 505 27.57 24.25 -16.33
C TRP A 505 28.89 23.80 -15.70
N LEU A 506 29.37 22.59 -16.01
CA LEU A 506 30.60 22.05 -15.40
C LEU A 506 31.85 22.63 -16.09
N LYS A 507 32.62 23.44 -15.36
CA LYS A 507 33.84 24.05 -15.89
C LYS A 507 35.01 23.06 -15.91
N ARG A 508 35.83 23.14 -16.95
CA ARG A 508 37.08 22.38 -17.11
C ARG A 508 38.17 23.25 -17.73
N TYR A 509 39.42 22.91 -17.46
CA TYR A 509 40.57 23.51 -18.16
C TYR A 509 40.90 22.73 -19.42
N ALA A 510 41.57 23.37 -20.38
CA ALA A 510 41.99 22.73 -21.64
C ALA A 510 42.94 21.53 -21.43
N THR A 511 43.70 21.50 -20.34
CA THR A 511 44.62 20.40 -20.01
C THR A 511 43.95 19.22 -19.28
N CYS A 512 42.63 19.29 -19.02
CA CYS A 512 41.87 18.22 -18.37
C CYS A 512 41.53 17.12 -19.39
N GLY A 513 42.04 15.90 -19.19
CA GLY A 513 41.94 14.79 -20.14
C GLY A 513 43.24 14.51 -20.89
N SER A 514 44.09 15.53 -21.06
CA SER A 514 45.45 15.36 -21.57
C SER A 514 46.34 16.53 -21.14
N PRO A 515 47.37 16.33 -20.28
CA PRO A 515 47.78 15.08 -19.63
C PRO A 515 47.09 14.80 -18.28
N CYS A 516 46.24 15.70 -17.77
CA CYS A 516 45.68 15.58 -16.41
C CYS A 516 44.47 14.63 -16.37
N GLN A 517 44.52 13.57 -15.54
CA GLN A 517 43.43 12.58 -15.38
C GLN A 517 42.76 12.60 -14.00
N THR A 518 43.10 13.55 -13.11
CA THR A 518 42.64 13.56 -11.72
C THR A 518 41.12 13.48 -11.57
N CYS A 519 40.38 14.30 -12.34
CA CYS A 519 38.92 14.30 -12.27
C CYS A 519 38.28 13.02 -12.81
N ALA A 520 38.93 12.34 -13.77
CA ALA A 520 38.43 11.10 -14.34
C ALA A 520 38.58 9.95 -13.33
N ASN A 521 39.77 9.84 -12.73
CA ASN A 521 40.07 8.79 -11.74
C ASN A 521 39.27 8.94 -10.44
N GLU A 522 38.97 10.17 -10.01
CA GLU A 522 38.15 10.41 -8.81
C GLU A 522 36.64 10.53 -9.10
N CYS A 523 36.19 10.27 -10.34
CA CYS A 523 34.77 10.34 -10.67
C CYS A 523 34.04 9.10 -10.10
N PRO A 524 33.08 9.26 -9.16
CA PRO A 524 32.44 8.13 -8.48
C PRO A 524 31.61 7.21 -9.40
N VAL A 525 31.26 7.70 -10.59
CA VAL A 525 30.48 6.95 -11.59
C VAL A 525 31.25 6.77 -12.91
N GLU A 526 32.52 7.18 -12.95
CA GLU A 526 33.40 7.09 -14.13
C GLU A 526 32.79 7.71 -15.40
N ALA A 527 31.98 8.77 -15.25
CA ALA A 527 31.30 9.44 -16.37
C ALA A 527 32.22 10.31 -17.26
N ILE A 528 33.53 10.35 -16.96
CA ILE A 528 34.51 11.17 -17.68
C ILE A 528 35.35 10.26 -18.56
N HIS A 529 35.29 10.46 -19.88
CA HIS A 529 36.13 9.73 -20.81
C HIS A 529 37.62 9.98 -20.55
N PRO A 530 38.51 9.01 -20.84
CA PRO A 530 39.96 9.22 -20.76
C PRO A 530 40.47 10.38 -21.62
N THR A 531 39.72 10.76 -22.67
CA THR A 531 40.00 11.93 -23.52
C THR A 531 39.67 13.26 -22.84
N GLY A 532 38.93 13.25 -21.72
CA GLY A 532 38.55 14.44 -20.96
C GLY A 532 37.13 14.93 -21.19
N GLU A 533 36.29 14.24 -21.93
CA GLU A 533 34.89 14.65 -22.14
C GLU A 533 33.99 14.08 -21.03
N ILE A 534 32.97 14.84 -20.60
CA ILE A 534 31.97 14.36 -19.63
C ILE A 534 30.78 13.79 -20.40
N ASN A 535 30.43 12.53 -20.16
CA ASN A 535 29.22 11.94 -20.73
C ASN A 535 27.99 12.39 -19.93
N PRO A 536 27.07 13.19 -20.50
CA PRO A 536 25.90 13.72 -19.80
C PRO A 536 24.90 12.63 -19.40
N ASN A 537 24.87 11.51 -20.13
CA ASN A 537 23.94 10.41 -19.88
C ASN A 537 24.31 9.62 -18.61
N GLU A 538 25.57 9.72 -18.19
CA GLU A 538 26.10 8.99 -17.04
C GLU A 538 26.33 9.91 -15.85
N CYS A 539 26.72 11.15 -16.09
CA CYS A 539 27.02 12.13 -15.05
C CYS A 539 25.86 12.31 -14.06
N ILE A 540 26.17 12.18 -12.77
CA ILE A 540 25.21 12.39 -11.67
C ILE A 540 25.30 13.80 -11.07
N ASN A 541 26.03 14.73 -11.69
CA ASN A 541 26.24 16.09 -11.20
C ASN A 541 26.55 16.18 -9.69
N CYS A 542 27.45 15.32 -9.19
CA CYS A 542 27.87 15.33 -7.79
C CYS A 542 28.74 16.55 -7.41
N LEU A 543 29.20 17.31 -8.41
CA LEU A 543 30.10 18.46 -8.31
C LEU A 543 31.49 18.17 -7.74
N HIS A 544 31.86 16.90 -7.52
CA HIS A 544 33.21 16.53 -7.05
C HIS A 544 34.31 17.02 -8.00
N CYS A 545 34.08 16.95 -9.31
CA CYS A 545 35.02 17.49 -10.31
C CYS A 545 35.18 19.01 -10.23
N GLN A 546 34.17 19.76 -9.75
CA GLN A 546 34.26 21.21 -9.55
C GLN A 546 35.02 21.56 -8.26
N VAL A 547 34.92 20.71 -7.22
CA VAL A 547 35.79 20.82 -6.03
C VAL A 547 37.24 20.60 -6.42
N LEU A 548 37.52 19.55 -7.20
CA LEU A 548 38.86 19.27 -7.72
C LEU A 548 39.38 20.39 -8.64
N TYR A 549 38.52 20.95 -9.49
CA TYR A 549 38.86 22.06 -10.39
C TYR A 549 39.44 23.27 -9.63
N GLN A 550 38.93 23.56 -8.44
CA GLN A 550 39.37 24.68 -7.59
C GLN A 550 40.42 24.29 -6.54
N SER A 551 40.78 23.01 -6.43
CA SER A 551 41.65 22.52 -5.37
C SER A 551 43.09 23.02 -5.52
N GLU A 552 43.55 23.76 -4.51
CA GLU A 552 44.93 24.25 -4.42
C GLU A 552 45.96 23.13 -4.16
N ALA A 553 45.49 21.95 -3.73
CA ALA A 553 46.34 20.80 -3.41
C ALA A 553 46.38 19.73 -4.51
N LYS A 554 45.28 19.56 -5.27
CA LYS A 554 45.15 18.49 -6.26
C LYS A 554 45.19 18.96 -7.71
N CYS A 555 44.73 20.18 -8.01
CA CYS A 555 44.64 20.65 -9.40
C CYS A 555 45.99 21.15 -9.92
N PRO A 556 46.62 20.50 -10.93
CA PRO A 556 47.93 20.93 -11.42
C PRO A 556 47.94 22.35 -12.00
N VAL A 557 46.82 22.79 -12.57
CA VAL A 557 46.67 24.15 -13.15
C VAL A 557 46.70 25.19 -12.03
N VAL A 558 45.90 25.00 -10.98
CA VAL A 558 45.83 25.92 -9.83
C VAL A 558 47.17 25.93 -9.09
N ILE A 559 47.77 24.77 -8.83
CA ILE A 559 49.09 24.65 -8.20
C ILE A 559 50.15 25.43 -8.99
N ARG A 560 50.18 25.29 -10.33
CA ARG A 560 51.10 26.05 -11.18
C ARG A 560 50.84 27.55 -11.13
N GLN A 561 49.58 27.97 -11.12
CA GLN A 561 49.21 29.40 -11.00
C GLN A 561 49.65 29.99 -9.65
N LEU A 562 49.42 29.27 -8.55
CA LEU A 562 49.84 29.68 -7.21
C LEU A 562 51.38 29.76 -7.10
N LYS A 563 52.09 28.73 -7.60
CA LYS A 563 53.57 28.75 -7.64
C LYS A 563 54.11 29.92 -8.47
N ARG A 564 53.51 30.22 -9.64
CA ARG A 564 53.89 31.36 -10.48
C ARG A 564 53.61 32.70 -9.80
N ARG A 565 52.48 32.83 -9.09
CA ARG A 565 52.17 34.05 -8.32
C ARG A 565 53.16 34.25 -7.18
N ALA A 566 53.51 33.18 -6.48
CA ALA A 566 54.52 33.21 -5.42
C ALA A 566 55.91 33.59 -5.95
N SER A 567 56.32 33.07 -7.12
CA SER A 567 57.62 33.41 -7.72
C SER A 567 57.70 34.84 -8.25
N VAL A 568 56.60 35.42 -8.73
CA VAL A 568 56.56 36.83 -9.18
C VAL A 568 56.52 37.79 -7.99
N GLY A 569 55.85 37.42 -6.89
CA GLY A 569 55.82 38.23 -5.66
C GLY A 569 57.10 38.19 -4.82
N SER A 570 58.08 37.35 -5.17
CA SER A 570 59.35 37.16 -4.44
C SER A 570 60.59 37.61 -5.22
N ALA A 571 60.44 38.28 -6.37
CA ALA A 571 61.57 38.91 -7.06
C ALA A 571 62.12 40.07 -6.20
N PRO A 572 63.41 40.07 -5.81
CA PRO A 572 63.99 41.18 -5.06
C PRO A 572 64.00 42.43 -5.94
N ALA A 573 63.65 43.58 -5.36
CA ALA A 573 63.87 44.88 -5.99
C ALA A 573 65.36 44.98 -6.34
N GLY A 574 65.69 45.05 -7.63
CA GLY A 574 67.06 45.16 -8.09
C GLY A 574 67.74 46.39 -7.48
N ASP A 575 68.92 46.17 -6.92
CA ASP A 575 69.84 47.21 -6.46
C ASP A 575 70.02 48.27 -7.55
N ASN A 576 69.70 49.51 -7.21
CA ASN A 576 69.95 50.70 -8.03
C ASN A 576 71.33 51.23 -7.66
N PRO A 577 72.39 51.13 -8.51
CA PRO A 577 73.69 51.68 -8.18
C PRO A 577 73.80 53.09 -8.79
N SER A 578 73.32 54.11 -8.09
CA SER A 578 73.73 55.51 -8.39
C SER A 578 73.35 56.47 -7.25
N ALA A 579 74.21 56.56 -6.24
CA ALA A 579 74.33 57.75 -5.39
C ALA A 579 75.67 57.70 -4.62
N ALA A 580 76.76 58.00 -5.32
CA ALA A 580 78.02 58.40 -4.69
C ALA A 580 78.71 59.43 -5.59
N ALA A 581 79.06 60.56 -4.97
CA ALA A 581 79.71 61.78 -5.48
C ALA A 581 78.80 62.80 -6.16
#